data_AF-A0A7R7T6G0-F1
#
_entry.id   AF-A0A7R7T6G0-F1
#
_cell.length_a   1.000
_cell.length_b   1.000
_cell.length_c   1.000
_cell.angle_alpha   90.00
_cell.angle_beta   90.00
_cell.angle_gamma   90.00
#
_symmetry.space_group_name_H-M   'P 1'
#
loop_
_entity.id
_entity.type
_entity.pdbx_description
1 polymer ?
#
loop_
_entity_poly.entity_id
_entity_poly.type
_entity_poly.pdbx_seq_one_letter_code
_entity_poly.pdbx_strand_id
1 'polypeptide(L)'
;MSTRVVDDIAALIQELGGLSVAADVLGVSPARLGNWRKRGQIPPKLYFGHAAKLAKQEIRAPRSLWGFREDSSHSLLQEGERPPAPS
;
A
#
# COMPACT_ATOMS: atom_id res chain seq x y z
N MET A 1 -12.95 3.68 -19.88
CA MET A 1 -11.96 2.65 -19.47
C MET A 1 -11.92 2.64 -17.95
N SER A 2 -11.99 1.47 -17.33
CA SER A 2 -12.14 1.34 -15.87
C SER A 2 -10.79 1.07 -15.22
N THR A 3 -10.34 1.95 -14.32
CA THR A 3 -9.13 1.76 -13.52
C THR A 3 -9.26 0.52 -12.64
N ARG A 4 -8.27 -0.38 -12.69
CA ARG A 4 -8.25 -1.59 -11.86
C ARG A 4 -7.57 -1.29 -10.54
N VAL A 5 -8.26 -1.58 -9.43
CA VAL A 5 -7.71 -1.42 -8.08
C VAL A 5 -7.16 -2.75 -7.62
N VAL A 6 -5.93 -2.76 -7.11
CA VAL A 6 -5.23 -3.97 -6.69
C VAL A 6 -4.64 -3.78 -5.31
N ASP A 7 -5.18 -4.48 -4.32
CA ASP A 7 -4.82 -4.37 -2.90
C ASP A 7 -3.78 -5.40 -2.42
N ASP A 8 -3.40 -6.36 -3.28
CA ASP A 8 -2.41 -7.40 -2.98
C ASP A 8 -1.23 -7.43 -3.98
N ILE A 9 -0.04 -7.82 -3.51
CA ILE A 9 1.19 -7.83 -4.33
C ILE A 9 1.14 -8.96 -5.36
N ALA A 10 0.58 -10.13 -5.02
CA ALA A 10 0.45 -11.23 -5.97
C ALA A 10 -0.57 -10.90 -7.07
N ALA A 11 -1.67 -10.26 -6.73
CA ALA A 11 -2.61 -9.72 -7.71
C ALA A 11 -1.95 -8.66 -8.61
N LEU A 12 -1.14 -7.75 -8.04
CA LEU A 12 -0.41 -6.74 -8.80
C LEU A 12 0.55 -7.38 -9.80
N ILE A 13 1.26 -8.42 -9.37
CA ILE A 13 2.18 -9.18 -10.22
C ILE A 13 1.43 -9.88 -11.35
N GLN A 14 0.26 -10.47 -11.09
CA GLN A 14 -0.55 -11.13 -12.11
C GLN A 14 -1.09 -10.14 -13.15
N GLU A 15 -1.64 -9.00 -12.70
CA GLU A 15 -2.15 -7.95 -13.59
C GLU A 15 -1.06 -7.37 -14.50
N LEU A 16 0.16 -7.26 -14.00
CA LEU A 16 1.32 -6.80 -14.77
C LEU A 16 1.92 -7.88 -15.69
N GLY A 17 1.37 -9.10 -15.73
CA GLY A 17 1.84 -10.17 -16.61
C GLY A 17 2.96 -11.04 -16.04
N GLY A 18 3.14 -11.06 -14.71
CA GLY A 18 4.07 -11.94 -14.01
C GLY A 18 5.25 -11.23 -13.36
N LEU A 19 6.04 -11.98 -12.58
CA LEU A 19 7.04 -11.42 -11.67
C LEU A 19 8.13 -10.61 -12.39
N SER A 20 8.64 -11.11 -13.52
CA SER A 20 9.69 -10.43 -14.29
C SER A 20 9.18 -9.15 -14.93
N VAL A 21 7.97 -9.16 -15.51
CA VAL A 21 7.38 -7.98 -16.14
C VAL A 21 7.03 -6.93 -15.09
N ALA A 22 6.44 -7.34 -13.96
CA ALA A 22 6.16 -6.46 -12.85
C ALA A 22 7.44 -5.82 -12.28
N ALA A 23 8.54 -6.59 -12.21
CA ALA A 23 9.82 -6.09 -11.76
C ALA A 23 10.40 -5.03 -12.73
N ASP A 24 10.29 -5.26 -14.04
CA ASP A 24 10.69 -4.30 -15.07
C ASP A 24 9.87 -3.00 -15.03
N VAL A 25 8.54 -3.11 -15.01
CA VAL A 25 7.62 -1.97 -14.89
C VAL A 25 7.93 -1.14 -13.64
N LEU A 26 8.15 -1.80 -12.51
CA LEU A 26 8.48 -1.11 -11.26
C LEU A 26 9.93 -0.61 -11.24
N GLY A 27 10.81 -1.10 -12.10
CA GLY A 27 12.22 -0.74 -12.18
C GLY A 27 13.03 -1.32 -11.01
N VAL A 28 12.71 -2.54 -10.60
CA VAL A 28 13.32 -3.24 -9.45
C VAL A 28 13.75 -4.63 -9.86
N SER A 29 14.65 -5.25 -9.11
CA SER A 29 15.04 -6.64 -9.39
C SER A 29 13.91 -7.63 -9.04
N PRO A 30 13.72 -8.72 -9.81
CA PRO A 30 12.69 -9.74 -9.52
C PRO A 30 12.83 -10.35 -8.13
N ALA A 31 14.07 -10.56 -7.64
CA ALA A 31 14.34 -11.05 -6.29
C ALA A 31 13.84 -10.08 -5.21
N ARG A 32 13.99 -8.77 -5.44
CA ARG A 32 13.53 -7.73 -4.52
C ARG A 32 12.01 -7.68 -4.48
N LEU A 33 11.35 -7.73 -5.65
CA LEU A 33 9.90 -7.82 -5.75
C LEU A 33 9.36 -9.10 -5.10
N GLY A 34 10.04 -10.23 -5.30
CA GLY A 34 9.71 -11.50 -4.65
C GLY A 34 9.82 -11.44 -3.13
N ASN A 35 10.81 -10.74 -2.59
CA ASN A 35 10.94 -10.51 -1.14
C ASN A 35 9.78 -9.65 -0.60
N TRP A 36 9.36 -8.60 -1.33
CA TRP A 36 8.20 -7.80 -0.93
C TRP A 36 6.90 -8.61 -0.97
N ARG A 37 6.71 -9.43 -2.01
CA ARG A 37 5.59 -10.38 -2.07
C ARG A 37 5.57 -11.30 -0.86
N LYS A 38 6.72 -11.89 -0.47
CA LYS A 38 6.82 -12.75 0.72
C LYS A 38 6.50 -12.01 2.02
N ARG A 39 6.81 -10.71 2.09
CA ARG A 39 6.49 -9.85 3.24
C ARG A 39 5.05 -9.33 3.22
N GLY A 40 4.36 -9.41 2.08
CA GLY A 40 3.01 -8.87 1.90
C GLY A 40 2.95 -7.34 1.78
N GLN A 41 4.11 -6.66 1.72
CA GLN A 41 4.16 -5.19 1.72
C GLN A 41 5.33 -4.65 0.89
N ILE A 42 5.05 -3.61 0.09
CA ILE A 42 6.05 -2.84 -0.66
C ILE A 42 6.53 -1.67 0.24
N PRO A 43 7.82 -1.30 0.23
CA PRO A 43 8.29 -0.18 1.03
C PRO A 43 7.58 1.15 0.70
N PRO A 44 7.11 1.93 1.71
CA PRO A 44 6.32 3.14 1.49
C PRO A 44 7.09 4.24 0.75
N LYS A 45 8.41 4.29 0.92
CA LYS A 45 9.30 5.22 0.20
C LYS A 45 9.24 5.10 -1.32
N LEU A 46 8.74 3.99 -1.85
CA LEU A 46 8.62 3.73 -3.29
C LEU A 46 7.25 4.11 -3.85
N TYR A 47 6.31 4.51 -2.99
CA TYR A 47 4.92 4.79 -3.36
C TYR A 47 4.80 5.79 -4.51
N PHE A 48 5.36 6.99 -4.36
CA PHE A 48 5.20 8.04 -5.38
C PHE A 48 5.85 7.64 -6.71
N GLY A 49 7.05 7.06 -6.66
CA GLY A 49 7.80 6.66 -7.85
C GLY A 49 7.11 5.53 -8.63
N HIS A 50 6.45 4.60 -7.94
CA HIS A 50 5.78 3.48 -8.58
C HIS A 50 4.31 3.77 -8.89
N ALA A 51 3.61 4.57 -8.09
CA ALA A 51 2.21 4.94 -8.33
C ALA A 51 2.05 5.67 -9.68
N ALA A 52 3.00 6.54 -10.03
CA ALA A 52 3.02 7.19 -11.34
C ALA A 52 3.19 6.17 -12.49
N LYS A 53 3.98 5.10 -12.29
CA LYS A 53 4.16 4.04 -13.29
C LYS A 53 2.93 3.15 -13.41
N LEU A 54 2.30 2.80 -12.29
CA LEU A 54 1.06 2.02 -12.26
C LEU A 54 -0.11 2.79 -12.89
N ALA A 55 -0.19 4.10 -12.68
CA ALA A 55 -1.20 4.94 -13.31
C ALA A 55 -1.10 4.91 -14.86
N LYS A 56 0.11 4.80 -15.42
CA LYS A 56 0.31 4.60 -16.88
C LYS A 56 -0.22 3.26 -17.38
N GLN A 57 -0.35 2.28 -16.49
CA GLN A 57 -0.91 0.95 -16.77
C GLN A 57 -2.39 0.86 -16.36
N GLU A 58 -3.02 1.98 -15.99
CA GLU A 58 -4.40 2.04 -15.49
C GLU A 58 -4.63 1.18 -14.23
N ILE A 59 -3.57 0.89 -13.48
CA ILE A 59 -3.58 0.14 -12.23
C ILE A 59 -3.44 1.11 -11.06
N ARG A 60 -4.25 0.91 -10.02
CA ARG A 60 -4.19 1.67 -8.78
C ARG A 60 -3.90 0.73 -7.61
N ALA A 61 -2.80 0.99 -6.91
CA ALA A 61 -2.44 0.31 -5.67
C ALA A 61 -2.77 1.20 -4.45
N PRO A 62 -3.60 0.74 -3.49
CA PRO A 62 -3.94 1.50 -2.29
C PRO A 62 -2.73 1.60 -1.36
N ARG A 63 -2.70 2.63 -0.50
CA ARG A 63 -1.59 2.90 0.43
C ARG A 63 -1.29 1.71 1.36
N SER A 64 -2.29 0.92 1.72
CA SER A 64 -2.13 -0.26 2.57
C SER A 64 -1.14 -1.30 1.97
N LEU A 65 -1.11 -1.44 0.63
CA LEU A 65 -0.14 -2.29 -0.08
C LEU A 65 1.32 -1.83 0.12
N TRP A 66 1.52 -0.53 0.39
CA TRP A 66 2.82 0.11 0.53
C TRP A 66 3.30 0.17 1.97
N GLY A 67 2.68 -0.60 2.87
CA GLY A 67 3.06 -0.65 4.27
C GLY A 67 2.92 0.69 4.99
N PHE A 68 2.13 1.63 4.45
CA PHE A 68 1.62 2.73 5.25
C PHE A 68 0.73 2.10 6.30
N ARG A 69 1.17 2.13 7.56
CA ARG A 69 0.28 1.85 8.66
C ARG A 69 -0.82 2.91 8.57
N GLU A 70 -2.07 2.49 8.42
CA GLU A 70 -3.17 3.33 8.84
C GLU A 70 -2.89 3.61 10.31
N ASP A 71 -2.43 4.82 10.60
CA ASP A 71 -2.33 5.30 11.96
C ASP A 71 -3.78 5.36 12.43
N SER A 72 -4.23 4.32 13.15
CA SER A 72 -5.49 4.33 13.90
C SER A 72 -5.47 5.35 15.05
N SER A 73 -4.70 6.43 14.92
CA SER A 73 -4.71 7.61 15.78
C SER A 73 -5.92 8.48 15.46
N HIS A 74 -7.11 7.92 15.65
CA HIS A 74 -8.34 8.67 15.83
C HIS A 74 -9.17 8.04 16.95
N SER A 75 -8.53 7.88 18.11
CA SER A 75 -9.18 7.53 19.38
C SER A 75 -8.46 8.22 20.53
N LEU A 76 -8.39 9.55 20.45
CA LEU A 76 -8.11 10.43 21.59
C LEU A 76 -9.02 11.64 21.41
N LEU A 77 -9.70 12.04 22.49
CA LEU A 77 -10.78 13.03 22.58
C LEU A 77 -12.21 12.48 22.45
N GLN A 78 -12.54 11.41 23.20
CA GLN A 78 -13.84 11.38 23.87
C GLN A 78 -13.63 11.98 25.27
N GLU A 79 -13.93 13.27 25.31
CA GLU A 79 -14.37 14.13 26.40
C GLU A 79 -14.11 13.67 27.84
N GLY A 80 -13.39 14.53 28.57
CA GLY A 80 -13.12 14.37 29.99
C GLY A 80 -14.39 14.25 30.81
N GLU A 81 -14.58 13.09 31.42
CA GLU A 81 -15.51 12.89 32.52
C GLU A 81 -14.99 13.68 33.73
N ARG A 82 -15.61 14.84 33.97
CA ARG A 82 -15.37 15.67 35.15
C ARG A 82 -15.85 14.89 36.38
N PRO A 83 -15.00 14.59 37.39
CA PRO A 83 -15.48 13.94 38.59
C PRO A 83 -16.44 14.88 39.35
N PRO A 84 -17.54 14.38 39.93
CA PRO A 84 -18.42 15.19 40.77
C PRO A 84 -17.66 15.61 42.04
N ALA A 85 -17.81 16.89 42.41
CA ALA A 85 -17.18 17.46 43.59
C ALA A 85 -17.69 16.76 44.87
N PRO A 86 -16.82 16.52 45.87
CA PRO A 86 -17.26 15.98 47.15
C PRO A 86 -18.15 16.99 47.87
N SER A 87 -19.27 16.51 48.41
CA SER A 87 -20.19 17.26 49.27
C SER A 87 -19.63 17.46 50.68
#